data_AF-A0A497C169-F1
#
_entry.id   AF-A0A497C169-F1
#
_cell.length_a   1.000
_cell.length_b   1.000
_cell.length_c   1.000
_cell.angle_alpha   90.00
_cell.angle_beta   90.00
_cell.angle_gamma   90.00
#
_symmetry.space_group_name_H-M   'P 1'
#
loop_
_entity.id
_entity.type
_entity.pdbx_description
1 polymer ?
#
loop_
_entity_poly.entity_id
_entity_poly.type
_entity_poly.pdbx_seq_one_letter_code
_entity_poly.pdbx_strand_id
1 'polypeptide(L)'
;MKRTVISSLLIALMISLLPGGVALPSYRVWARGATPHDILAPQAPLGNAFTYQGYLEDGSGAVNDTCDFQFSLWDAASNGTRIGSIQTKTGVTVAEGYFTVTDLDFGAAAFTGE
;
A
#
# COMPACT_ATOMS: atom_id res chain seq x y z
N MET A 1 21.55 -28.74 10.39
CA MET A 1 21.56 -27.86 9.20
C MET A 1 20.84 -28.53 8.04
N LYS A 2 19.55 -28.24 7.86
CA LYS A 2 18.76 -28.46 6.63
C LYS A 2 17.60 -27.46 6.67
N ARG A 3 17.81 -26.25 6.14
CA ARG A 3 16.76 -25.25 5.95
C ARG A 3 16.11 -25.56 4.59
N THR A 4 14.84 -25.90 4.60
CA THR A 4 14.04 -26.03 3.38
C THR A 4 12.75 -25.28 3.64
N VAL A 5 12.74 -23.98 3.32
CA VAL A 5 11.54 -23.15 3.37
C VAL A 5 10.98 -23.11 1.96
N ILE A 6 9.83 -23.73 1.78
CA ILE A 6 9.12 -23.87 0.51
C ILE A 6 8.49 -22.52 0.18
N SER A 7 9.01 -21.90 -0.88
CA SER A 7 8.41 -20.73 -1.54
C SER A 7 7.00 -21.11 -2.00
N SER A 8 5.98 -20.43 -1.49
CA SER A 8 4.58 -20.60 -1.92
C SER A 8 3.91 -19.24 -2.06
N LEU A 9 4.23 -18.62 -3.19
CA LEU A 9 3.52 -17.50 -3.79
C LEU A 9 2.14 -18.01 -4.28
N LEU A 10 1.07 -17.76 -3.53
CA LEU A 10 -0.29 -17.98 -4.00
C LEU A 10 -0.87 -16.69 -4.58
N ILE A 11 -0.62 -16.49 -5.87
CA ILE A 11 -1.43 -15.65 -6.75
C ILE A 11 -2.79 -16.33 -6.92
N ALA A 12 -3.85 -15.76 -6.34
CA ALA A 12 -5.22 -16.16 -6.64
C ALA A 12 -5.92 -15.07 -7.46
N LEU A 13 -5.59 -15.07 -8.75
CA LEU A 13 -6.31 -14.39 -9.81
C LEU A 13 -7.68 -15.07 -10.00
N MET A 14 -8.74 -14.46 -9.45
CA MET A 14 -10.12 -14.93 -9.66
C MET A 14 -10.68 -14.38 -10.98
N ILE A 15 -10.37 -15.06 -12.08
CA ILE A 15 -11.10 -14.97 -13.36
C ILE A 15 -12.12 -16.11 -13.37
N SER A 16 -13.40 -15.79 -13.14
CA SER A 16 -14.51 -16.71 -13.38
C SER A 16 -14.96 -16.63 -14.83
N LEU A 17 -15.05 -17.79 -15.50
CA LEU A 17 -15.21 -17.94 -16.95
C LEU A 17 -16.54 -18.68 -17.31
N LEU A 18 -17.43 -17.98 -18.04
CA LEU A 18 -18.37 -18.40 -19.13
C LEU A 18 -19.56 -19.35 -18.81
N PRO A 19 -20.62 -19.52 -19.68
CA PRO A 19 -20.79 -19.12 -21.09
C PRO A 19 -22.18 -18.53 -21.49
N GLY A 20 -22.29 -17.89 -22.68
CA GLY A 20 -23.59 -17.78 -23.35
C GLY A 20 -23.70 -16.75 -24.48
N GLY A 21 -23.70 -17.23 -25.73
CA GLY A 21 -24.43 -16.60 -26.84
C GLY A 21 -23.64 -15.69 -27.77
N VAL A 22 -23.16 -16.26 -28.89
CA VAL A 22 -22.82 -15.50 -30.10
C VAL A 22 -24.10 -15.16 -30.86
N ALA A 23 -24.38 -13.87 -31.02
CA ALA A 23 -25.21 -13.32 -32.09
C ALA A 23 -24.63 -11.94 -32.44
N LEU A 24 -24.08 -11.78 -33.65
CA LEU A 24 -23.62 -10.48 -34.16
C LEU A 24 -24.72 -9.84 -35.01
N PRO A 25 -25.51 -8.88 -34.50
CA PRO A 25 -26.15 -7.91 -35.36
C PRO A 25 -25.22 -6.70 -35.48
N SER A 26 -24.70 -6.52 -36.69
CA SER A 26 -24.36 -5.24 -37.33
C SER A 26 -23.97 -4.10 -36.38
N TYR A 27 -22.69 -3.70 -36.37
CA TYR A 27 -22.23 -2.46 -35.73
C TYR A 27 -22.94 -1.23 -36.35
N ARG A 28 -24.14 -0.91 -35.85
CA ARG A 28 -24.63 0.45 -35.87
C ARG A 28 -23.96 1.16 -34.70
N VAL A 29 -22.79 1.73 -34.98
CA VAL A 29 -22.21 2.79 -34.17
C VAL A 29 -23.16 3.97 -34.27
N TRP A 30 -24.12 4.04 -33.34
CA TRP A 30 -24.62 5.33 -32.91
C TRP A 30 -23.50 5.90 -32.06
N ALA A 31 -22.97 7.08 -32.41
CA ALA A 31 -22.24 7.86 -31.44
C ALA A 31 -23.18 8.05 -30.24
N ARG A 32 -22.96 7.31 -29.15
CA ARG A 32 -23.64 7.62 -27.90
C ARG A 32 -23.23 9.05 -27.62
N GLY A 33 -24.17 9.98 -27.72
CA GLY A 33 -23.99 11.29 -27.13
C GLY A 33 -23.49 11.03 -25.71
N ALA A 34 -22.38 11.64 -25.35
CA ALA A 34 -21.89 11.61 -23.99
C ALA A 34 -23.06 12.02 -23.11
N THR A 35 -23.69 11.05 -22.45
CA THR A 35 -24.46 11.36 -21.26
C THR A 35 -23.43 11.99 -20.35
N PRO A 36 -23.65 13.21 -19.82
CA PRO A 36 -22.92 13.67 -18.67
C PRO A 36 -23.25 12.68 -17.55
N HIS A 37 -22.56 11.53 -17.54
CA HIS A 37 -22.32 10.81 -16.30
C HIS A 37 -21.56 11.84 -15.51
N ASP A 38 -22.26 12.50 -14.61
CA ASP A 38 -21.74 13.12 -13.41
C ASP A 38 -20.30 12.65 -13.13
N ILE A 39 -19.30 13.33 -13.71
CA ILE A 39 -17.87 12.99 -13.56
C ILE A 39 -17.38 13.50 -12.19
N LEU A 40 -18.31 13.91 -11.33
CA LEU A 40 -18.08 14.48 -10.02
C LEU A 40 -18.54 13.49 -8.94
N ALA A 41 -18.06 12.25 -8.98
CA ALA A 41 -18.02 11.49 -7.74
C ALA A 41 -17.06 12.26 -6.80
N PRO A 42 -17.49 12.72 -5.61
CA PRO A 42 -16.58 13.36 -4.70
C PRO A 42 -15.45 12.38 -4.37
N GLN A 43 -14.22 12.76 -4.66
CA GLN A 43 -13.06 12.01 -4.21
C GLN A 43 -13.15 11.95 -2.68
N ALA A 44 -13.31 10.75 -2.12
CA ALA A 44 -13.28 10.59 -0.68
C ALA A 44 -11.96 11.19 -0.17
N PRO A 45 -11.96 11.95 0.93
CA PRO A 45 -10.73 12.49 1.50
C PRO A 45 -9.74 11.34 1.69
N LEU A 46 -8.59 11.40 1.01
CA LEU A 46 -7.48 10.52 1.32
C LEU A 46 -7.02 10.92 2.73
N GLY A 47 -7.09 9.98 3.68
CA GLY A 47 -6.54 10.20 5.01
C GLY A 47 -5.04 10.49 4.93
N ASN A 48 -4.49 11.10 5.97
CA ASN A 48 -3.05 11.41 6.03
C ASN A 48 -2.20 10.17 6.36
N ALA A 49 -2.85 9.09 6.80
CA ALA A 49 -2.19 7.85 7.17
C ALA A 49 -1.80 7.03 5.94
N PHE A 50 -0.62 6.41 5.99
CA PHE A 50 -0.13 5.52 4.96
C PHE A 50 0.50 4.25 5.53
N THR A 51 0.60 3.23 4.68
CA THR A 51 1.26 1.97 4.99
C THR A 51 2.75 2.06 4.66
N TYR A 52 3.59 1.67 5.60
CA TYR A 52 5.03 1.50 5.42
C TYR A 52 5.41 0.02 5.56
N GLN A 53 6.08 -0.50 4.54
CA GLN A 53 6.67 -1.83 4.56
C GLN A 53 8.18 -1.68 4.56
N GLY A 54 8.83 -2.42 5.46
CA GLY A 54 10.28 -2.38 5.61
C GLY A 54 10.87 -3.77 5.82
N TYR A 55 12.19 -3.82 5.77
CA TYR A 55 12.97 -5.01 6.05
C TYR A 55 14.03 -4.68 7.12
N LEU A 56 14.12 -5.51 8.14
CA LEU A 56 14.98 -5.34 9.31
C LEU A 56 15.94 -6.53 9.41
N GLU A 57 17.23 -6.22 9.40
CA GLU A 57 18.31 -7.15 9.72
C GLU A 57 19.12 -6.65 10.91
N ASP A 58 19.70 -7.58 11.65
CA ASP A 58 20.73 -7.32 12.64
C ASP A 58 22.05 -8.02 12.24
N GLY A 59 23.06 -7.97 13.10
CA GLY A 59 24.36 -8.59 12.84
C GLY A 59 24.33 -10.12 12.64
N SER A 60 23.19 -10.78 12.91
CA SER A 60 22.95 -12.21 12.71
C SER A 60 22.08 -12.53 11.47
N GLY A 61 21.50 -11.50 10.82
CA GLY A 61 20.68 -11.62 9.61
C GLY A 61 19.27 -11.05 9.81
N ALA A 62 18.31 -11.55 9.02
CA ALA A 62 16.91 -11.14 9.07
C ALA A 62 16.29 -11.36 10.45
N VAL A 63 15.67 -10.32 11.01
CA VAL A 63 15.00 -10.39 12.31
C VAL A 63 13.69 -11.19 12.18
N ASN A 64 13.41 -12.07 13.13
CA ASN A 64 12.17 -12.85 13.18
C ASN A 64 11.59 -12.82 14.60
N ASP A 65 11.13 -11.64 15.01
CA ASP A 65 10.67 -11.34 16.38
C ASP A 65 9.63 -10.20 16.36
N THR A 66 9.09 -9.85 17.51
CA THR A 66 8.26 -8.66 17.72
C THR A 66 9.14 -7.49 18.14
N CYS A 67 8.99 -6.34 17.47
CA CYS A 67 9.82 -5.16 17.69
C CYS A 67 8.98 -3.90 17.94
N ASP A 68 9.58 -2.95 18.66
CA ASP A 68 9.06 -1.60 18.81
C ASP A 68 9.79 -0.66 17.84
N PHE A 69 9.03 0.18 17.14
CA PHE A 69 9.54 1.12 16.15
C PHE A 69 9.16 2.56 16.52
N GLN A 70 10.04 3.49 16.17
CA GLN A 70 9.76 4.92 16.16
C GLN A 70 10.03 5.49 14.77
N PHE A 71 9.09 6.25 14.25
CA PHE A 71 9.19 6.90 12.95
C PHE A 71 9.13 8.42 13.12
N SER A 72 10.01 9.12 12.40
CA SER A 72 10.07 10.58 12.36
C SER A 72 10.22 11.05 10.92
N LEU A 73 9.49 12.10 10.53
CA LEU A 73 9.58 12.71 9.21
C LEU A 73 10.42 13.99 9.26
N TRP A 74 11.26 14.20 8.24
CA TRP A 74 12.14 15.36 8.12
C TRP A 74 12.03 15.95 6.71
N ASP A 75 12.11 17.27 6.59
CA ASP A 75 11.99 18.00 5.32
C ASP A 75 13.27 17.98 4.46
N ALA A 76 14.41 17.60 5.03
CA ALA A 76 15.70 17.55 4.35
C ALA A 76 16.60 16.44 4.90
N ALA A 77 17.51 15.95 4.04
CA ALA A 77 18.46 14.89 4.38
C ALA A 77 19.52 15.33 5.42
N SER A 78 19.84 16.62 5.46
CA SER A 78 20.82 17.21 6.38
C SER A 78 20.29 18.54 6.90
N ASN A 79 20.39 18.77 8.22
CA ASN A 79 19.90 19.98 8.89
C ASN A 79 18.42 20.31 8.64
N GLY A 80 17.59 19.28 8.40
CA GLY A 80 16.15 19.47 8.21
C GLY A 80 15.39 19.77 9.50
N THR A 81 14.17 20.25 9.36
CA THR A 81 13.20 20.39 10.45
C THR A 81 12.32 19.14 10.50
N ARG A 82 12.04 18.63 11.71
CA ARG A 82 11.12 17.51 11.88
C ARG A 82 9.69 17.96 11.60
N ILE A 83 9.00 17.24 10.73
CA ILE A 83 7.57 17.41 10.43
C ILE A 83 6.77 16.47 11.34
N GLY A 84 5.73 17.02 11.99
CA GLY A 84 4.81 16.24 12.83
C GLY A 84 5.42 15.65 14.11
N SER A 85 4.64 14.81 14.77
CA SER A 85 5.06 14.05 15.96
C SER A 85 5.80 12.76 15.59
N ILE A 86 6.63 12.27 16.51
CA ILE A 86 7.20 10.92 16.39
C ILE A 86 6.07 9.90 16.54
N GLN A 87 5.97 8.97 15.59
CA GLN A 87 5.00 7.88 15.62
C GLN A 87 5.65 6.65 16.26
N THR A 88 5.15 6.23 17.42
CA THR A 88 5.63 5.02 18.11
C THR A 88 4.69 3.85 17.81
N LYS A 89 5.25 2.74 17.35
CA LYS A 89 4.52 1.50 17.05
C LYS A 89 5.16 0.38 17.85
N THR A 90 4.47 -0.05 18.89
CA THR A 90 4.93 -1.13 19.76
C THR A 90 4.36 -2.46 19.30
N GLY A 91 5.10 -3.55 19.51
CA GLY A 91 4.58 -4.89 19.26
C GLY A 91 4.40 -5.23 17.78
N VAL A 92 5.20 -4.64 16.89
CA VAL A 92 5.14 -4.90 15.44
C VAL A 92 5.83 -6.23 15.15
N THR A 93 5.09 -7.17 14.56
CA THR A 93 5.67 -8.45 14.13
C THR A 93 6.62 -8.24 12.94
N VAL A 94 7.84 -8.73 13.09
CA VAL A 94 8.84 -8.85 12.03
C VAL A 94 8.98 -10.33 11.69
N ALA A 95 8.71 -10.69 10.44
CA ALA A 95 8.75 -12.07 9.96
C ALA A 95 9.75 -12.20 8.82
N GLU A 96 10.78 -13.02 9.00
CA GLU A 96 11.89 -13.17 8.04
C GLU A 96 12.43 -11.80 7.57
N GLY A 97 12.55 -10.86 8.50
CA GLY A 97 12.99 -9.48 8.31
C GLY A 97 11.89 -8.51 7.86
N TYR A 98 10.78 -8.96 7.30
CA TYR A 98 9.74 -8.07 6.78
C TYR A 98 8.77 -7.62 7.88
N PHE A 99 8.40 -6.34 7.85
CA PHE A 99 7.36 -5.77 8.70
C PHE A 99 6.46 -4.80 7.93
N THR A 100 5.25 -4.61 8.44
CA THR A 100 4.27 -3.66 7.90
C THR A 100 3.67 -2.84 9.03
N VAL A 101 3.68 -1.52 8.86
CA VAL A 101 2.93 -0.56 9.71
C VAL A 101 1.88 0.08 8.82
N THR A 102 0.60 -0.04 9.15
CA THR A 102 -0.52 0.37 8.29
C THR A 102 -1.06 1.77 8.58
N ASP A 103 -0.57 2.42 9.63
CA ASP A 103 -1.18 3.60 10.24
C ASP A 103 -0.13 4.68 10.62
N LEU A 104 0.84 4.91 9.74
CA LEU A 104 1.75 6.05 9.90
C LEU A 104 1.08 7.34 9.44
N ASP A 105 0.92 8.29 10.35
CA ASP A 105 0.33 9.60 10.09
C ASP A 105 1.21 10.71 10.68
N PHE A 106 1.71 11.63 9.85
CA PHE A 106 2.50 12.79 10.29
C PHE A 106 1.71 14.12 10.25
N GLY A 107 0.40 14.04 9.99
CA GLY A 107 -0.52 15.16 9.87
C GLY A 107 -0.70 15.62 8.42
N ALA A 108 -1.76 16.41 8.19
CA ALA A 108 -2.16 16.89 6.86
C ALA A 108 -1.12 17.76 6.16
N ALA A 109 -0.22 18.41 6.92
CA ALA A 109 0.84 19.24 6.36
C ALA A 109 2.06 18.43 5.87
N ALA A 110 2.10 17.11 6.10
CA ALA A 110 3.26 16.29 5.80
C ALA A 110 3.42 15.95 4.30
N PHE A 111 2.31 15.83 3.57
CA PHE A 111 2.31 15.42 2.17
C PHE A 111 1.35 16.29 1.36
N THR A 112 1.84 17.44 0.88
CA THR A 112 1.03 18.43 0.14
C THR A 112 1.19 18.37 -1.39
N GLY A 113 2.04 17.47 -1.90
CA GLY A 113 2.12 17.14 -3.34
C GLY A 113 2.80 18.20 -4.22
N GLU A 114 3.93 18.77 -3.76
CA GLU A 114 4.77 19.68 -4.56
C GLU A 114 5.34 19.03 -5.85
#